data_AF-A0A553JZA1-F1
#
_entry.id   AF-A0A553JZA1-F1
#
_cell.length_a   1.000
_cell.length_b   1.000
_cell.length_c   1.000
_cell.angle_alpha   90.00
_cell.angle_beta   90.00
_cell.angle_gamma   90.00
#
_symmetry.space_group_name_H-M   'P 1'
#
loop_
_entity.id
_entity.type
_entity.pdbx_description
1 polymer ?
#
loop_
_entity_poly.entity_id
_entity_poly.type
_entity_poly.pdbx_seq_one_letter_code
_entity_poly.pdbx_strand_id
1 'polypeptide(L)'
;MPEPTMVATADDLHVGRIAMPAWQAAVERLATGSADGAGEEQLLQWRAAGILDEQSALAPDWERAIDAQARAKVALTLVARQYDVAFLTNLYACPEQECAVAVTVRATVGEGRRIDVVNPQAEVAWAPLPSIWPLLRRVLPPVDAMRADVAAVGESYPVEPTEAALAAADAAPTSVFVFAVDAASGASEEVAWYVADGVLHRLHARSRDLQQVAPGDVAAGLTAAVERLLGR
;
A
#
# COMPACT_ATOMS: atom_id res chain seq x y z
N MET A 1 -25.45 9.94 -15.06
CA MET A 1 -24.50 10.60 -14.16
C MET A 1 -23.29 9.69 -14.06
N PRO A 2 -22.04 10.15 -14.23
CA PRO A 2 -20.92 9.32 -13.85
C PRO A 2 -20.61 9.60 -12.37
N GLU A 3 -20.95 8.67 -11.47
CA GLU A 3 -20.14 8.51 -10.25
C GLU A 3 -18.80 7.90 -10.68
N PRO A 4 -17.68 8.47 -10.22
CA PRO A 4 -17.08 7.88 -9.04
C PRO A 4 -16.60 8.97 -8.06
N THR A 5 -17.43 9.25 -7.06
CA THR A 5 -16.95 9.70 -5.75
C THR A 5 -16.09 8.58 -5.15
N MET A 6 -15.16 8.89 -4.25
CA MET A 6 -14.62 7.85 -3.40
C MET A 6 -15.78 7.08 -2.75
N VAL A 7 -15.77 5.76 -2.89
CA VAL A 7 -16.85 4.92 -2.34
C VAL A 7 -16.43 4.45 -0.96
N ALA A 8 -17.22 4.82 0.05
CA ALA A 8 -17.10 4.26 1.38
C ALA A 8 -17.48 2.78 1.35
N THR A 9 -16.66 1.95 1.96
CA THR A 9 -16.88 0.50 2.12
C THR A 9 -17.24 0.18 3.57
N ALA A 10 -17.59 -1.07 3.85
CA ALA A 10 -18.08 -1.49 5.17
C ALA A 10 -17.07 -1.32 6.32
N ASP A 11 -15.78 -1.14 6.02
CA ASP A 11 -14.68 -1.09 7.00
C ASP A 11 -14.08 0.32 7.18
N ASP A 12 -14.89 1.38 7.03
CA ASP A 12 -14.46 2.80 7.05
C ASP A 12 -13.35 3.13 6.03
N LEU A 13 -13.26 2.32 4.98
CA LEU A 13 -12.31 2.48 3.90
C LEU A 13 -12.99 3.19 2.73
N HIS A 14 -12.38 4.26 2.26
CA HIS A 14 -12.85 5.06 1.12
C HIS A 14 -11.92 4.84 -0.06
N VAL A 15 -12.47 4.52 -1.24
CA VAL A 15 -11.68 4.11 -2.41
C VAL A 15 -12.08 4.88 -3.66
N GLY A 16 -11.08 5.44 -4.35
CA GLY A 16 -11.21 6.11 -5.65
C GLY A 16 -10.19 5.59 -6.67
N ARG A 17 -10.42 5.89 -7.94
CA ARG A 17 -9.50 5.55 -9.04
C ARG A 17 -9.22 6.76 -9.90
N ILE A 18 -7.96 6.90 -10.29
CA ILE A 18 -7.50 8.04 -11.06
C ILE A 18 -6.21 7.69 -11.81
N ALA A 19 -5.94 8.36 -12.93
CA ALA A 19 -4.65 8.26 -13.59
C ALA A 19 -3.52 8.74 -12.67
N MET A 20 -2.42 8.00 -12.58
CA MET A 20 -1.32 8.31 -11.66
C MET A 20 -0.74 9.73 -11.85
N PRO A 21 -0.53 10.24 -13.08
CA PRO A 21 -0.08 11.63 -13.26
C PRO A 21 -1.08 12.66 -12.72
N ALA A 22 -2.38 12.39 -12.86
CA ALA A 22 -3.43 13.28 -12.36
C ALA A 22 -3.49 13.27 -10.82
N TRP A 23 -3.24 12.11 -10.19
CA TRP A 23 -3.09 12.00 -8.73
C TRP A 23 -1.88 12.78 -8.22
N GLN A 24 -0.71 12.58 -8.82
CA GLN A 24 0.51 13.28 -8.44
C GLN A 24 0.32 14.80 -8.51
N ALA A 25 -0.25 15.27 -9.63
CA ALA A 25 -0.51 16.69 -9.80
C ALA A 25 -1.60 17.22 -8.84
N ALA A 26 -2.56 16.37 -8.41
CA ALA A 26 -3.54 16.72 -7.39
C ALA A 26 -2.83 16.94 -6.03
N VAL A 27 -1.97 16.01 -5.63
CA VAL A 27 -1.21 16.13 -4.37
C VAL A 27 -0.31 17.36 -4.36
N GLU A 28 0.37 17.66 -5.47
CA GLU A 28 1.27 18.81 -5.58
C GLU A 28 0.54 20.17 -5.53
N ARG A 29 -0.69 20.24 -6.06
CA ARG A 29 -1.40 21.52 -6.26
C ARG A 29 -2.53 21.74 -5.27
N LEU A 30 -3.32 20.71 -4.99
CA LEU A 30 -4.55 20.82 -4.23
C LEU A 30 -4.32 20.67 -2.71
N ALA A 31 -3.14 20.25 -2.26
CA ALA A 31 -2.81 20.15 -0.82
C ALA A 31 -2.83 21.51 -0.08
N THR A 32 -2.88 22.63 -0.82
CA THR A 32 -3.08 23.99 -0.27
C THR A 32 -4.52 24.50 -0.45
N GLY A 33 -5.41 23.66 -0.97
CA GLY A 33 -6.83 23.97 -1.18
C GLY A 33 -7.14 24.79 -2.44
N SER A 34 -6.20 24.92 -3.39
CA SER A 34 -6.43 25.70 -4.62
C SER A 34 -6.11 24.92 -5.91
N ALA A 35 -7.03 24.99 -6.87
CA ALA A 35 -6.84 24.49 -8.24
C ALA A 35 -6.27 25.55 -9.19
N ASP A 36 -5.83 26.70 -8.67
CA ASP A 36 -5.36 27.82 -9.48
C ASP A 36 -4.20 27.41 -10.40
N GLY A 37 -4.28 27.83 -11.67
CA GLY A 37 -3.27 27.54 -12.67
C GLY A 37 -3.21 26.08 -13.15
N ALA A 38 -4.22 25.25 -12.85
CA ALA A 38 -4.40 23.96 -13.51
C ALA A 38 -4.92 24.14 -14.94
N GLY A 39 -4.40 23.34 -15.88
CA GLY A 39 -4.88 23.32 -17.27
C GLY A 39 -6.27 22.68 -17.39
N GLU A 40 -6.98 22.95 -18.49
CA GLU A 40 -8.33 22.44 -18.72
C GLU A 40 -8.40 20.90 -18.71
N GLU A 41 -7.41 20.22 -19.31
CA GLU A 41 -7.32 18.76 -19.32
C GLU A 41 -7.19 18.19 -17.90
N GLN A 42 -6.40 18.83 -17.05
CA GLN A 42 -6.18 18.41 -15.67
C GLN A 42 -7.45 18.60 -14.82
N LEU A 43 -8.13 19.73 -14.97
CA LEU A 43 -9.42 19.97 -14.33
C LEU A 43 -10.47 18.94 -14.78
N LEU A 44 -10.48 18.58 -16.06
CA LEU A 44 -11.37 17.54 -16.58
C LEU A 44 -11.09 16.18 -15.95
N GLN A 45 -9.81 15.80 -15.83
CA GLN A 45 -9.41 14.54 -15.19
C GLN A 45 -9.80 14.51 -13.71
N TRP A 46 -9.58 15.60 -12.97
CA TRP A 46 -9.97 15.70 -11.57
C TRP A 46 -11.48 15.65 -11.37
N ARG A 47 -12.26 16.34 -12.21
CA ARG A 47 -13.73 16.24 -12.18
C ARG A 47 -14.22 14.85 -12.53
N ALA A 48 -13.64 14.23 -13.55
CA ALA A 48 -13.99 12.85 -13.95
C ALA A 48 -13.68 11.81 -12.85
N ALA A 49 -12.64 12.05 -12.04
CA ALA A 49 -12.30 11.23 -10.88
C ALA A 49 -13.08 11.60 -9.60
N GLY A 50 -13.95 12.61 -9.65
CA GLY A 50 -14.70 13.10 -8.50
C GLY A 50 -13.85 13.84 -7.46
N ILE A 51 -12.61 14.22 -7.79
CA ILE A 51 -11.76 15.06 -6.92
C ILE A 51 -12.38 16.45 -6.79
N LEU A 52 -12.78 17.04 -7.92
CA LEU A 52 -13.44 18.33 -7.97
C LEU A 52 -14.90 18.17 -8.38
N ASP A 53 -15.79 18.96 -7.79
CA ASP A 53 -17.16 19.09 -8.28
C ASP A 53 -17.26 20.06 -9.48
N GLU A 54 -18.50 20.29 -9.94
CA GLU A 54 -18.78 21.20 -11.06
C GLU A 54 -18.40 22.66 -10.74
N GLN A 55 -18.42 23.05 -9.47
CA GLN A 55 -18.03 24.36 -8.97
C GLN A 55 -16.51 24.44 -8.65
N SER A 56 -15.76 23.38 -8.96
CA SER A 56 -14.33 23.23 -8.65
C SER A 56 -14.00 23.24 -7.15
N ALA A 57 -14.97 22.88 -6.30
CA ALA A 57 -14.71 22.59 -4.90
C ALA A 57 -14.14 21.17 -4.76
N LEU A 58 -13.23 21.01 -3.80
CA LEU A 58 -12.59 19.73 -3.51
C LEU A 58 -13.54 18.83 -2.73
N ALA A 59 -13.69 17.58 -3.17
CA ALA A 59 -14.51 16.60 -2.47
C ALA A 59 -13.84 16.20 -1.14
N PRO A 60 -14.56 16.14 0.01
CA PRO A 60 -13.96 15.97 1.33
C PRO A 60 -13.09 14.70 1.50
N ASP A 61 -13.49 13.58 0.90
CA ASP A 61 -12.70 12.34 0.98
C ASP A 61 -11.41 12.41 0.17
N TRP A 62 -11.44 13.12 -0.96
CA TRP A 62 -10.25 13.38 -1.76
C TRP A 62 -9.34 14.42 -1.09
N GLU A 63 -9.90 15.46 -0.47
CA GLU A 63 -9.16 16.42 0.35
C GLU A 63 -8.39 15.70 1.46
N ARG A 64 -9.06 14.84 2.24
CA ARG A 64 -8.42 14.03 3.27
C ARG A 64 -7.26 13.20 2.73
N ALA A 65 -7.45 12.50 1.61
CA ALA A 65 -6.40 11.67 1.04
C ALA A 65 -5.21 12.49 0.50
N ILE A 66 -5.49 13.63 -0.15
CA ILE A 66 -4.47 14.53 -0.68
C ILE A 66 -3.64 15.12 0.45
N ASP A 67 -4.30 15.65 1.47
CA ASP A 67 -3.64 16.25 2.63
C ASP A 67 -2.82 15.23 3.42
N ALA A 68 -3.37 14.03 3.64
CA ALA A 68 -2.69 12.98 4.36
C ALA A 68 -1.42 12.52 3.64
N GLN A 69 -1.45 12.38 2.30
CA GLN A 69 -0.22 12.10 1.54
C GLN A 69 0.76 13.26 1.60
N ALA A 70 0.31 14.51 1.39
CA ALA A 70 1.16 15.69 1.37
C ALA A 70 1.88 15.95 2.71
N ARG A 71 1.25 15.55 3.83
CA ARG A 71 1.72 15.79 5.20
C ARG A 71 2.21 14.51 5.90
N ALA A 72 2.36 13.41 5.16
CA ALA A 72 2.74 12.13 5.74
C ALA A 72 4.10 12.22 6.43
N LYS A 73 4.21 11.67 7.63
CA LYS A 73 5.49 11.54 8.34
C LYS A 73 6.17 10.20 8.08
N VAL A 74 5.37 9.22 7.68
CA VAL A 74 5.80 7.86 7.43
C VAL A 74 5.37 7.47 6.03
N ALA A 75 6.31 6.90 5.28
CA ALA A 75 6.06 6.31 3.97
C ALA A 75 6.52 4.85 3.97
N LEU A 76 5.65 3.97 3.47
CA LEU A 76 5.92 2.55 3.37
C LEU A 76 5.59 2.09 1.96
N THR A 77 6.56 1.48 1.29
CA THR A 77 6.39 0.89 -0.04
C THR A 77 6.13 -0.61 0.11
N LEU A 78 5.02 -1.09 -0.43
CA LEU A 78 4.71 -2.52 -0.53
C LEU A 78 4.75 -2.95 -2.00
N VAL A 79 5.35 -4.11 -2.24
CA VAL A 79 5.27 -4.83 -3.51
C VAL A 79 4.64 -6.18 -3.23
N ALA A 80 3.34 -6.27 -3.46
CA ALA A 80 2.60 -7.52 -3.38
C ALA A 80 2.56 -8.20 -4.75
N ARG A 81 2.94 -9.47 -4.82
CA ARG A 81 2.98 -10.25 -6.05
C ARG A 81 2.17 -11.52 -5.91
N GLN A 82 1.45 -11.84 -6.98
CA GLN A 82 0.85 -13.15 -7.21
C GLN A 82 1.08 -13.56 -8.66
N TYR A 83 1.90 -14.58 -8.86
CA TYR A 83 2.37 -15.07 -10.16
C TYR A 83 3.01 -13.95 -11.01
N ASP A 84 2.34 -13.57 -12.10
CA ASP A 84 2.74 -12.56 -13.09
C ASP A 84 2.10 -11.19 -12.81
N VAL A 85 1.36 -11.02 -11.71
CA VAL A 85 0.75 -9.74 -11.33
C VAL A 85 1.41 -9.19 -10.08
N ALA A 86 1.73 -7.91 -10.09
CA ALA A 86 2.18 -7.16 -8.92
C ALA A 86 1.27 -5.96 -8.63
N PHE A 87 1.17 -5.62 -7.36
CA PHE A 87 0.59 -4.39 -6.85
C PHE A 87 1.72 -3.60 -6.18
N LEU A 88 1.98 -2.41 -6.72
CA LEU A 88 2.97 -1.46 -6.22
C LEU A 88 2.21 -0.43 -5.40
N THR A 89 2.38 -0.46 -4.08
CA THR A 89 1.62 0.38 -3.16
C THR A 89 2.55 1.28 -2.38
N ASN A 90 2.26 2.58 -2.38
CA ASN A 90 2.81 3.50 -1.40
C ASN A 90 1.74 3.80 -0.35
N LEU A 91 2.06 3.50 0.91
CA LEU A 91 1.28 3.85 2.06
C LEU A 91 1.87 5.10 2.73
N TYR A 92 1.01 6.07 2.98
CA TYR A 92 1.33 7.34 3.62
C TYR A 92 0.52 7.45 4.91
N ALA A 93 1.17 7.48 6.07
CA ALA A 93 0.49 7.63 7.35
C ALA A 93 0.65 9.06 7.88
N CYS A 94 -0.49 9.68 8.23
CA CYS A 94 -0.56 11.03 8.77
C CYS A 94 -1.13 11.00 10.20
N PRO A 95 -0.28 10.87 11.24
CA PRO A 95 -0.76 10.80 12.62
C PRO A 95 -1.47 12.07 13.10
N GLU A 96 -1.19 13.23 12.51
CA GLU A 96 -1.89 14.49 12.86
C GLU A 96 -3.35 14.50 12.41
N GLN A 97 -3.68 13.73 11.36
CA GLN A 97 -5.04 13.57 10.84
C GLN A 97 -5.67 12.22 11.19
N GLU A 98 -4.96 11.40 11.98
CA GLU A 98 -5.37 10.06 12.38
C GLU A 98 -5.80 9.14 11.21
N CYS A 99 -5.19 9.30 10.04
CA CYS A 99 -5.51 8.51 8.84
C CYS A 99 -4.26 8.02 8.09
N ALA A 100 -4.48 7.07 7.18
CA ALA A 100 -3.50 6.63 6.22
C ALA A 100 -4.10 6.50 4.82
N VAL A 101 -3.25 6.66 3.82
CA VAL A 101 -3.60 6.60 2.40
C VAL A 101 -2.71 5.57 1.71
N ALA A 102 -3.30 4.62 0.99
CA ALA A 102 -2.61 3.71 0.10
C ALA A 102 -2.86 4.12 -1.36
N VAL A 103 -1.78 4.32 -2.10
CA VAL A 103 -1.81 4.57 -3.55
C VAL A 103 -1.24 3.34 -4.22
N THR A 104 -2.10 2.60 -4.92
CA THR A 104 -1.77 1.28 -5.48
C THR A 104 -1.86 1.29 -6.99
N VAL A 105 -0.81 0.83 -7.65
CA VAL A 105 -0.78 0.63 -9.10
C VAL A 105 -0.57 -0.85 -9.41
N ARG A 106 -1.32 -1.37 -10.38
CA ARG A 106 -1.18 -2.74 -10.86
C ARG A 106 -0.09 -2.81 -11.94
N ALA A 107 0.75 -3.82 -11.87
CA ALA A 107 1.76 -4.13 -12.87
C ALA A 107 1.72 -5.61 -13.28
N THR A 108 2.24 -5.90 -14.47
CA THR A 108 2.54 -7.27 -14.93
C THR A 108 4.04 -7.52 -14.80
N VAL A 109 4.40 -8.70 -14.34
CA VAL A 109 5.77 -9.12 -14.04
C VAL A 109 6.16 -10.26 -14.98
N GLY A 110 7.18 -10.03 -15.78
CA GLY A 110 7.75 -11.02 -16.69
C GLY A 110 8.82 -11.89 -16.05
N GLU A 111 9.56 -12.59 -16.91
CA GLU A 111 10.71 -13.39 -16.50
C GLU A 111 11.74 -12.56 -15.72
N GLY A 112 12.38 -13.19 -14.72
CA GLY A 112 13.38 -12.53 -13.89
C GLY A 112 12.83 -11.40 -13.00
N ARG A 113 11.51 -11.39 -12.73
CA ARG A 113 10.82 -10.38 -11.90
C ARG A 113 10.85 -8.97 -12.49
N ARG A 114 11.06 -8.84 -13.80
CA ARG A 114 11.02 -7.54 -14.48
C ARG A 114 9.57 -7.04 -14.55
N ILE A 115 9.37 -5.77 -14.26
CA ILE A 115 8.10 -5.09 -14.55
C ILE A 115 8.00 -4.90 -16.06
N ASP A 116 7.03 -5.55 -16.70
CA ASP A 116 6.81 -5.47 -18.14
C ASP A 116 5.82 -4.35 -18.51
N VAL A 117 4.73 -4.23 -17.75
CA VAL A 117 3.67 -3.24 -18.00
C VAL A 117 3.17 -2.70 -16.68
N VAL A 118 2.98 -1.38 -16.59
CA VAL A 118 2.36 -0.71 -15.45
C VAL A 118 1.02 -0.13 -15.90
N ASN A 119 -0.05 -0.42 -15.18
CA ASN A 119 -1.36 0.17 -15.43
C ASN A 119 -1.27 1.68 -15.13
N PRO A 120 -1.69 2.57 -16.05
CA PRO A 120 -1.63 4.01 -15.81
C PRO A 120 -2.62 4.50 -14.73
N GLN A 121 -3.59 3.67 -14.35
CA GLN A 121 -4.56 3.98 -13.30
C GLN A 121 -4.05 3.52 -11.94
N ALA A 122 -4.10 4.44 -10.97
CA ALA A 122 -3.91 4.17 -9.56
C ALA A 122 -5.26 4.00 -8.87
N GLU A 123 -5.30 3.09 -7.90
CA GLU A 123 -6.32 3.05 -6.87
C GLU A 123 -5.81 3.81 -5.66
N VAL A 124 -6.57 4.81 -5.22
CA VAL A 124 -6.28 5.59 -4.02
C VAL A 124 -7.31 5.18 -2.98
N ALA A 125 -6.83 4.72 -1.83
CA ALA A 125 -7.68 4.32 -0.73
C ALA A 125 -7.22 4.98 0.55
N TRP A 126 -8.14 5.43 1.40
CA TRP A 126 -7.79 5.93 2.72
C TRP A 126 -8.69 5.34 3.80
N ALA A 127 -8.13 5.23 5.01
CA ALA A 127 -8.83 4.74 6.19
C ALA A 127 -8.29 5.45 7.46
N PRO A 128 -9.07 5.52 8.55
CA PRO A 128 -8.55 5.88 9.87
C PRO A 128 -7.40 4.96 10.30
N LEU A 129 -6.41 5.48 11.03
CA LEU A 129 -5.27 4.68 11.52
C LEU A 129 -5.66 3.47 12.39
N PRO A 130 -6.66 3.54 13.27
CA PRO A 130 -7.14 2.35 13.98
C PRO A 130 -7.65 1.24 13.05
N SER A 131 -8.05 1.60 11.83
CA SER A 131 -8.55 0.70 10.77
C SER A 131 -7.51 0.49 9.65
N ILE A 132 -6.22 0.57 9.99
CA ILE A 132 -5.13 0.42 9.01
C ILE A 132 -5.08 -0.97 8.37
N TRP A 133 -5.48 -2.01 9.11
CA TRP A 133 -5.41 -3.38 8.60
C TRP A 133 -6.32 -3.62 7.39
N PRO A 134 -7.61 -3.25 7.38
CA PRO A 134 -8.43 -3.26 6.17
C PRO A 134 -7.77 -2.60 4.94
N LEU A 135 -7.12 -1.45 5.13
CA LEU A 135 -6.38 -0.75 4.07
C LEU A 135 -5.19 -1.58 3.56
N LEU A 136 -4.37 -2.12 4.47
CA LEU A 136 -3.23 -2.98 4.13
C LEU A 136 -3.69 -4.27 3.44
N ARG A 137 -4.67 -4.98 4.02
CA ARG A 137 -5.20 -6.25 3.54
C ARG A 137 -5.69 -6.17 2.10
N ARG A 138 -6.23 -5.02 1.69
CA ARG A 138 -6.71 -4.76 0.33
C ARG A 138 -5.62 -4.90 -0.72
N VAL A 139 -4.38 -4.52 -0.40
CA VAL A 139 -3.26 -4.49 -1.34
C VAL A 139 -2.45 -5.79 -1.34
N LEU A 140 -2.75 -6.74 -0.45
CA LEU A 140 -2.06 -8.03 -0.37
C LEU A 140 -2.60 -9.02 -1.41
N PRO A 141 -1.83 -10.06 -1.78
CA PRO A 141 -2.31 -11.13 -2.64
C PRO A 141 -3.59 -11.78 -2.07
N PRO A 142 -4.56 -12.18 -2.90
CA PRO A 142 -5.79 -12.88 -2.50
C PRO A 142 -5.52 -14.33 -2.09
N VAL A 143 -4.61 -14.52 -1.13
CA VAL A 143 -4.29 -15.79 -0.50
C VAL A 143 -4.66 -15.67 0.97
N ASP A 144 -5.46 -16.60 1.49
CA ASP A 144 -5.98 -16.54 2.86
C ASP A 144 -4.87 -16.38 3.89
N ALA A 145 -3.76 -17.10 3.71
CA ALA A 145 -2.60 -16.99 4.60
C ALA A 145 -1.97 -15.58 4.62
N MET A 146 -2.03 -14.83 3.51
CA MET A 146 -1.51 -13.45 3.45
C MET A 146 -2.48 -12.44 4.04
N ARG A 147 -3.78 -12.74 4.03
CA ARG A 147 -4.88 -11.83 4.40
C ARG A 147 -5.53 -12.18 5.74
N ALA A 148 -4.95 -13.11 6.50
CA ALA A 148 -5.48 -13.51 7.79
C ALA A 148 -5.32 -12.39 8.82
N ASP A 149 -6.28 -12.26 9.74
CA ASP A 149 -6.25 -11.27 10.81
C ASP A 149 -5.21 -11.64 11.88
N VAL A 150 -4.80 -10.65 12.69
CA VAL A 150 -3.79 -10.82 13.77
C VAL A 150 -4.16 -11.93 14.77
N ALA A 151 -5.45 -12.22 14.96
CA ALA A 151 -5.90 -13.31 15.83
C ALA A 151 -5.46 -14.70 15.35
N ALA A 152 -5.04 -14.85 14.09
CA ALA A 152 -4.51 -16.09 13.51
C ALA A 152 -2.98 -16.26 13.73
N VAL A 153 -2.42 -15.61 14.76
CA VAL A 153 -1.02 -15.80 15.15
C VAL A 153 -0.85 -17.18 15.81
N GLY A 154 0.21 -17.86 15.42
CA GLY A 154 0.62 -19.18 15.89
C GLY A 154 2.13 -19.20 16.09
N GLU A 155 2.70 -20.38 16.30
CA GLU A 155 4.14 -20.52 16.52
C GLU A 155 4.94 -20.19 15.25
N SER A 156 6.09 -19.54 15.45
CA SER A 156 7.08 -19.28 14.41
C SER A 156 8.28 -20.19 14.62
N TYR A 157 8.78 -20.79 13.55
CA TYR A 157 9.91 -21.72 13.59
C TYR A 157 11.06 -21.17 12.76
N PRO A 158 12.29 -21.10 13.30
CA PRO A 158 13.44 -20.69 12.51
C PRO A 158 13.71 -21.71 11.41
N VAL A 159 14.05 -21.21 10.23
CA VAL A 159 14.44 -22.00 9.07
C VAL A 159 15.88 -21.61 8.71
N GLU A 160 16.73 -22.60 8.47
CA GLU A 160 18.11 -22.34 8.07
C GLU A 160 18.15 -21.61 6.71
N PRO A 161 18.80 -20.44 6.59
CA PRO A 161 18.82 -19.64 5.36
C PRO A 161 19.83 -20.19 4.35
N THR A 162 19.61 -21.43 3.90
CA THR A 162 20.41 -22.06 2.84
C THR A 162 20.19 -21.36 1.49
N GLU A 163 21.13 -21.53 0.55
CA GLU A 163 20.97 -20.98 -0.80
C GLU A 163 19.67 -21.47 -1.48
N ALA A 164 19.29 -22.71 -1.25
CA ALA A 164 18.05 -23.28 -1.77
C ALA A 164 16.81 -22.60 -1.17
N ALA A 165 16.82 -22.31 0.14
CA ALA A 165 15.71 -21.62 0.80
C ALA A 165 15.57 -20.17 0.33
N LEU A 166 16.68 -19.47 0.12
CA LEU A 166 16.68 -18.11 -0.43
C LEU A 166 16.24 -18.11 -1.90
N ALA A 167 16.68 -19.09 -2.70
CA ALA A 167 16.21 -19.27 -4.06
C ALA A 167 14.70 -19.58 -4.13
N ALA A 168 14.16 -20.32 -3.15
CA ALA A 168 12.72 -20.57 -3.04
C ALA A 168 11.94 -19.29 -2.70
N ALA A 169 12.46 -18.45 -1.81
CA ALA A 169 11.90 -17.11 -1.55
C ALA A 169 11.90 -16.25 -2.83
N ASP A 170 12.96 -16.37 -3.63
CA ASP A 170 13.08 -15.66 -4.91
C ASP A 170 12.18 -16.24 -6.03
N ALA A 171 11.90 -17.53 -5.99
CA ALA A 171 11.01 -18.18 -6.94
C ALA A 171 9.52 -18.10 -6.53
N ALA A 172 9.23 -17.71 -5.29
CA ALA A 172 7.88 -17.79 -4.73
C ALA A 172 6.84 -17.08 -5.62
N PRO A 173 5.75 -17.77 -6.00
CA PRO A 173 4.71 -17.19 -6.84
C PRO A 173 3.92 -16.13 -6.08
N THR A 174 3.77 -16.26 -4.76
CA THR A 174 3.05 -15.31 -3.92
C THR A 174 4.00 -14.72 -2.91
N SER A 175 4.13 -13.39 -2.91
CA SER A 175 5.00 -12.68 -1.98
C SER A 175 4.51 -11.27 -1.69
N VAL A 176 4.93 -10.71 -0.57
CA VAL A 176 4.79 -9.30 -0.22
C VAL A 176 6.15 -8.84 0.27
N PHE A 177 6.76 -7.89 -0.42
CA PHE A 177 7.95 -7.20 0.04
C PHE A 177 7.58 -5.83 0.57
N VAL A 178 8.18 -5.46 1.69
CA VAL A 178 7.93 -4.19 2.36
C VAL A 178 9.25 -3.48 2.58
N PHE A 179 9.27 -2.23 2.15
CA PHE A 179 10.31 -1.28 2.47
C PHE A 179 9.67 -0.09 3.17
N ALA A 180 9.99 0.09 4.45
CA ALA A 180 9.42 1.15 5.25
C ALA A 180 10.50 2.16 5.63
N VAL A 181 10.18 3.46 5.59
CA VAL A 181 11.11 4.54 5.92
C VAL A 181 10.44 5.55 6.82
N ASP A 182 11.11 5.89 7.92
CA ASP A 182 10.75 7.03 8.76
C ASP A 182 11.36 8.31 8.16
N ALA A 183 10.53 9.31 7.84
CA ALA A 183 11.01 10.51 7.15
C ALA A 183 11.91 11.39 8.04
N ALA A 184 11.76 11.33 9.36
CA ALA A 184 12.48 12.20 10.30
C ALA A 184 13.89 11.68 10.63
N SER A 185 14.03 10.37 10.78
CA SER A 185 15.26 9.69 11.19
C SER A 185 15.99 9.00 10.04
N GLY A 186 15.31 8.74 8.92
CA GLY A 186 15.83 7.93 7.82
C GLY A 186 15.96 6.45 8.16
N ALA A 187 15.46 6.02 9.32
CA ALA A 187 15.43 4.61 9.70
C ALA A 187 14.61 3.82 8.67
N SER A 188 15.09 2.62 8.32
CA SER A 188 14.43 1.77 7.33
C SER A 188 14.37 0.31 7.76
N GLU A 189 13.28 -0.34 7.37
CA GLU A 189 13.00 -1.75 7.62
C GLU A 189 12.64 -2.46 6.31
N GLU A 190 13.19 -3.67 6.14
CA GLU A 190 13.04 -4.50 4.94
C GLU A 190 12.60 -5.91 5.34
N VAL A 191 11.37 -6.27 5.00
CA VAL A 191 10.79 -7.58 5.32
C VAL A 191 10.05 -8.11 4.11
N ALA A 192 10.19 -9.41 3.87
CA ALA A 192 9.41 -10.13 2.87
C ALA A 192 8.60 -11.24 3.52
N TRP A 193 7.34 -11.38 3.12
CA TRP A 193 6.55 -12.59 3.33
C TRP A 193 6.35 -13.30 2.01
N TYR A 194 6.40 -14.63 2.01
CA TYR A 194 6.16 -15.41 0.81
C TYR A 194 5.55 -16.77 1.13
N VAL A 195 4.87 -17.35 0.15
CA VAL A 195 4.34 -18.72 0.25
C VAL A 195 5.16 -19.63 -0.64
N ALA A 196 5.77 -20.63 -0.01
CA ALA A 196 6.47 -21.74 -0.68
C ALA A 196 5.85 -23.06 -0.19
N ASP A 197 5.52 -23.95 -1.13
CA ASP A 197 4.92 -25.27 -0.83
C ASP A 197 3.68 -25.21 0.09
N GLY A 198 2.89 -24.13 -0.02
CA GLY A 198 1.68 -23.92 0.79
C GLY A 198 1.95 -23.40 2.20
N VAL A 199 3.20 -23.11 2.55
CA VAL A 199 3.61 -22.62 3.86
C VAL A 199 4.03 -21.16 3.78
N LEU A 200 3.59 -20.34 4.73
CA LEU A 200 3.94 -18.92 4.83
C LEU A 200 5.29 -18.76 5.54
N HIS A 201 6.17 -17.95 4.98
CA HIS A 201 7.49 -17.65 5.52
C HIS A 201 7.69 -16.14 5.62
N ARG A 202 8.55 -15.72 6.55
CA ARG A 202 9.05 -14.36 6.71
C ARG A 202 10.57 -14.35 6.55
N LEU A 203 11.08 -13.42 5.75
CA LEU A 203 12.51 -13.17 5.55
C LEU A 203 12.83 -11.70 5.86
N HIS A 204 13.73 -11.46 6.82
CA HIS A 204 14.30 -10.14 7.06
C HIS A 204 15.53 -9.94 6.16
N ALA A 205 15.48 -9.01 5.20
CA ALA A 205 16.47 -8.93 4.14
C ALA A 205 17.89 -8.64 4.66
N ARG A 206 18.02 -7.80 5.70
CA ARG A 206 19.32 -7.40 6.27
C ARG A 206 19.98 -8.48 7.11
N SER A 207 19.21 -9.14 7.98
CA SER A 207 19.73 -10.19 8.87
C SER A 207 19.75 -11.56 8.22
N ARG A 208 19.04 -11.74 7.08
CA ARG A 208 18.73 -13.04 6.48
C ARG A 208 18.06 -14.00 7.45
N ASP A 209 17.36 -13.47 8.45
CA ASP A 209 16.57 -14.26 9.37
C ASP A 209 15.34 -14.78 8.63
N LEU A 210 15.25 -16.10 8.50
CA LEU A 210 14.20 -16.81 7.79
C LEU A 210 13.38 -17.63 8.77
N GLN A 211 12.07 -17.45 8.74
CA GLN A 211 11.15 -18.11 9.66
C GLN A 211 9.95 -18.65 8.89
N GLN A 212 9.50 -19.84 9.26
CA GLN A 212 8.14 -20.29 8.99
C GLN A 212 7.23 -19.60 10.00
N VAL A 213 6.14 -19.00 9.53
CA VAL A 213 5.25 -18.17 10.36
C VAL A 213 3.79 -18.54 10.16
N ALA A 214 2.96 -18.23 11.15
CA ALA A 214 1.52 -18.41 11.07
C ALA A 214 0.85 -17.36 10.16
N PRO A 215 -0.34 -17.63 9.61
CA PRO A 215 -1.08 -16.70 8.75
C PRO A 215 -1.24 -15.26 9.29
N GLY A 216 -1.44 -15.10 10.60
CA GLY A 216 -1.58 -13.76 11.21
C GLY A 216 -0.30 -12.92 11.25
N ASP A 217 0.87 -13.49 10.90
CA ASP A 217 2.16 -12.79 10.99
C ASP A 217 2.28 -11.62 10.01
N VAL A 218 1.66 -11.71 8.82
CA VAL A 218 1.64 -10.60 7.85
C VAL A 218 0.91 -9.40 8.44
N ALA A 219 -0.28 -9.61 9.02
CA ALA A 219 -1.07 -8.55 9.63
C ALA A 219 -0.32 -7.93 10.82
N ALA A 220 0.24 -8.77 11.70
CA ALA A 220 1.00 -8.33 12.86
C ALA A 220 2.24 -7.53 12.44
N GLY A 221 3.02 -8.04 11.49
CA GLY A 221 4.26 -7.43 11.03
C GLY A 221 4.05 -6.09 10.33
N LEU A 222 3.07 -6.01 9.42
CA LEU A 222 2.74 -4.77 8.71
C LEU A 222 2.21 -3.70 9.66
N THR A 223 1.30 -4.07 10.58
CA THR A 223 0.73 -3.14 11.56
C THR A 223 1.81 -2.62 12.49
N ALA A 224 2.65 -3.51 13.02
CA ALA A 224 3.75 -3.15 13.90
C ALA A 224 4.81 -2.29 13.18
N ALA A 225 5.06 -2.50 11.88
CA ALA A 225 5.95 -1.64 11.10
C ALA A 225 5.41 -0.21 11.01
N VAL A 226 4.10 -0.04 10.77
CA VAL A 226 3.45 1.27 10.76
C VAL A 226 3.51 1.91 12.16
N GLU A 227 3.18 1.17 13.23
CA GLU A 227 3.19 1.69 14.60
C GLU A 227 4.59 2.14 15.05
N ARG A 228 5.62 1.33 14.79
CA ARG A 228 7.02 1.68 15.12
C ARG A 228 7.46 2.98 14.47
N LEU A 229 7.11 3.19 13.19
CA LEU A 229 7.45 4.41 12.46
C LEU A 229 6.65 5.62 12.94
N LEU A 230 5.46 5.40 13.48
CA LEU A 230 4.68 6.45 14.14
C LEU A 230 5.19 6.76 15.56
N GLY A 231 6.20 6.03 16.06
CA GLY A 231 6.73 6.16 17.41
C GLY A 231 5.75 5.67 18.50
N ARG A 232 4.91 4.68 18.17
CA ARG A 232 3.93 4.06 19.06
C ARG A 232 4.33 2.66 19.47
#